data_AF-A0A3C0SNP0-F1
#
_entry.id   AF-A0A3C0SNP0-F1
#
_cell.length_a   1.000
_cell.length_b   1.000
_cell.length_c   1.000
_cell.angle_alpha   90.00
_cell.angle_beta   90.00
_cell.angle_gamma   90.00
#
_symmetry.space_group_name_H-M   'P 1'
#
loop_
_entity.id
_entity.type
_entity.pdbx_description
1 polymer ?
#
loop_
_entity_poly.entity_id
_entity_poly.type
_entity_poly.pdbx_seq_one_letter_code
_entity_poly.pdbx_strand_id
1 'polypeptide(L)'
;MDLRRLLEENPIIAAVKNERELDIAIDSDVQVIFVLFGDILNIKVISEKINSKNKIGIVHIDLVDGITNREVGIKYLKKETYFKGVISTKP
;
A
#
# COMPACT_ATOMS: atom_id res chain seq x y z
N MET A 1 9.41 5.74 14.31
CA MET A 1 10.33 5.65 13.15
C MET A 1 9.93 6.77 12.20
N ASP A 2 10.87 7.63 11.81
CA ASP A 2 10.58 8.79 10.96
C ASP A 2 10.51 8.36 9.49
N LEU A 3 9.43 8.72 8.79
CA LEU A 3 9.23 8.37 7.37
C LEU A 3 10.34 8.95 6.49
N ARG A 4 10.87 10.13 6.84
CA ARG A 4 11.95 10.77 6.06
C ARG A 4 13.21 9.91 6.02
N ARG A 5 13.67 9.48 7.20
CA ARG A 5 14.82 8.56 7.32
C ARG A 5 14.61 7.28 6.55
N LEU A 6 13.40 6.72 6.61
CA LEU A 6 13.10 5.48 5.92
C LEU A 6 13.19 5.61 4.40
N LEU A 7 12.77 6.74 3.85
CA LEU A 7 12.90 7.05 2.43
C LEU A 7 14.34 7.43 2.04
N GLU A 8 15.10 8.08 2.92
CA GLU A 8 16.53 8.37 2.71
C GLU A 8 17.35 7.08 2.66
N GLU A 9 17.05 6.11 3.52
CA GLU A 9 17.71 4.80 3.56
C GLU A 9 17.23 3.87 2.43
N ASN A 10 16.02 4.09 1.89
CA ASN A 10 15.40 3.25 0.85
C ASN A 10 14.94 4.11 -0.34
N PRO A 11 15.85 4.52 -1.23
CA PRO A 11 15.55 5.45 -2.33
C PRO A 11 14.71 4.82 -3.44
N ILE A 12 14.54 3.50 -3.44
CA ILE A 12 13.77 2.76 -4.45
C ILE A 12 12.44 2.32 -3.84
N ILE A 13 11.35 2.69 -4.51
CA ILE A 13 9.98 2.30 -4.15
C ILE A 13 9.43 1.43 -5.28
N ALA A 14 8.97 0.22 -4.94
CA ALA A 14 8.35 -0.66 -5.93
C ALA A 14 6.88 -0.29 -6.14
N ALA A 15 6.52 0.14 -7.35
CA ALA A 15 5.13 0.36 -7.74
C ALA A 15 4.57 -0.90 -8.40
N VAL A 16 3.55 -1.51 -7.78
CA VAL A 16 2.96 -2.77 -8.23
C VAL A 16 1.54 -2.54 -8.73
N LYS A 17 1.24 -3.03 -9.94
CA LYS A 17 -0.09 -2.90 -10.58
C LYS A 17 -0.87 -4.22 -10.67
N ASN A 18 -0.32 -5.32 -10.17
CA ASN A 18 -0.99 -6.61 -10.09
C ASN A 18 -0.37 -7.51 -9.02
N GLU A 19 -1.03 -8.62 -8.73
CA GLU A 19 -0.61 -9.57 -7.69
C GLU A 19 0.76 -10.21 -7.97
N ARG A 20 1.10 -10.49 -9.23
CA ARG A 20 2.41 -11.07 -9.57
C ARG A 20 3.55 -10.12 -9.25
N GLU A 21 3.39 -8.83 -9.57
CA GLU A 21 4.37 -7.80 -9.23
C GLU A 21 4.46 -7.57 -7.73
N LEU A 22 3.34 -7.67 -7.01
CA LEU A 22 3.33 -7.65 -5.55
C LEU A 22 4.18 -8.79 -4.98
N ASP A 23 3.97 -10.03 -5.44
CA ASP A 23 4.71 -11.20 -4.96
C ASP A 23 6.22 -11.05 -5.23
N ILE A 24 6.62 -10.51 -6.38
CA ILE A 24 8.03 -10.20 -6.66
C ILE A 24 8.56 -9.11 -5.72
N ALA A 25 7.79 -8.04 -5.49
CA ALA A 25 8.22 -6.91 -4.67
C ALA A 25 8.38 -7.31 -3.18
N ILE A 26 7.47 -8.14 -2.65
CA ILE A 26 7.55 -8.59 -1.25
C ILE A 26 8.71 -9.52 -0.96
N ASP A 27 9.27 -10.18 -1.97
CA ASP A 27 10.45 -11.05 -1.85
C ASP A 27 11.76 -10.34 -2.25
N SER A 28 11.69 -9.12 -2.77
CA SER A 28 12.86 -8.30 -3.10
C SER A 28 13.39 -7.51 -1.90
N ASP A 29 14.53 -6.84 -2.06
CA ASP A 29 15.14 -6.00 -1.02
C ASP A 29 14.45 -4.62 -0.83
N VAL A 30 13.40 -4.31 -1.60
CA VAL A 30 12.71 -3.02 -1.48
C VAL A 30 11.94 -2.92 -0.16
N GLN A 31 12.06 -1.80 0.54
CA GLN A 31 11.39 -1.63 1.83
C GLN A 31 10.01 -0.98 1.74
N VAL A 32 9.77 -0.20 0.67
CA VAL A 32 8.52 0.54 0.45
C VAL A 32 7.87 0.08 -0.85
N ILE A 33 6.58 -0.24 -0.78
CA ILE A 33 5.77 -0.75 -1.89
C ILE A 33 4.55 0.15 -2.08
N PHE A 34 4.36 0.64 -3.31
CA PHE A 34 3.16 1.34 -3.75
C PHE A 34 2.21 0.35 -4.40
N VAL A 35 1.04 0.18 -3.80
CA VAL A 35 -0.03 -0.67 -4.30
C VAL A 35 -0.95 0.17 -5.17
N LEU A 36 -0.92 -0.09 -6.48
CA LEU A 36 -1.68 0.62 -7.50
C LEU A 36 -2.87 -0.21 -8.02
N PHE A 37 -3.26 -1.25 -7.30
CA PHE A 37 -4.37 -2.14 -7.66
C PHE A 37 -5.04 -2.71 -6.40
N GLY A 38 -6.24 -3.24 -6.58
CA GLY A 38 -6.97 -3.97 -5.55
C GLY A 38 -8.43 -3.58 -5.54
N ASP A 39 -9.18 -4.25 -4.68
CA ASP A 39 -10.59 -3.98 -4.45
C ASP A 39 -10.92 -4.17 -2.97
N ILE A 40 -12.12 -3.76 -2.56
CA ILE A 40 -12.58 -3.87 -1.17
C ILE A 40 -12.51 -5.31 -0.60
N LEU A 41 -12.51 -6.35 -1.45
CA LEU A 41 -12.48 -7.74 -1.01
C LEU A 41 -11.05 -8.22 -0.74
N ASN A 42 -10.07 -7.81 -1.56
CA ASN A 42 -8.70 -8.28 -1.47
C ASN A 42 -7.71 -7.30 -0.79
N ILE A 43 -8.07 -6.02 -0.65
CA ILE A 43 -7.13 -4.98 -0.20
C ILE A 43 -6.57 -5.24 1.19
N LYS A 44 -7.37 -5.89 2.05
CA LYS A 44 -6.95 -6.34 3.37
C LYS A 44 -5.84 -7.39 3.27
N VAL A 45 -6.06 -8.43 2.47
CA VAL A 45 -5.10 -9.52 2.24
C VAL A 45 -3.80 -8.98 1.64
N ILE A 46 -3.88 -8.04 0.69
CA ILE A 46 -2.71 -7.36 0.12
C ILE A 46 -1.90 -6.66 1.23
N SER A 47 -2.59 -5.92 2.10
CA SER A 47 -1.92 -5.21 3.20
C SER A 47 -1.27 -6.16 4.22
N GLU A 48 -1.90 -7.30 4.48
CA GLU A 48 -1.39 -8.35 5.38
C GLU A 48 -0.14 -9.01 4.80
N LYS A 49 -0.14 -9.36 3.51
CA LYS A 49 1.04 -9.90 2.80
C LYS A 49 2.24 -8.97 2.97
N ILE A 50 2.08 -7.68 2.69
CA ILE A 50 3.17 -6.68 2.79
C ILE A 50 3.65 -6.56 4.24
N ASN A 51 2.73 -6.43 5.20
CA ASN A 51 3.06 -6.26 6.61
C ASN A 51 3.74 -7.50 7.20
N SER A 52 3.36 -8.72 6.78
CA SER A 52 3.98 -9.98 7.23
C SER A 52 5.46 -10.10 6.87
N LYS A 53 5.90 -9.39 5.82
CA LYS A 53 7.29 -9.31 5.37
C LYS A 53 8.05 -8.12 5.97
N ASN A 54 7.46 -7.42 6.95
CA ASN A 54 7.98 -6.21 7.58
C ASN A 54 8.27 -5.07 6.58
N LYS A 55 7.53 -5.02 5.47
CA LYS A 55 7.63 -3.97 4.47
C LYS A 55 6.54 -2.93 4.67
N ILE A 56 6.75 -1.75 4.09
CA ILE A 56 5.80 -0.63 4.19
C ILE A 56 4.98 -0.55 2.92
N GLY A 57 3.67 -0.76 3.07
CA GLY A 57 2.71 -0.57 2.00
C GLY A 57 2.11 0.83 2.02
N ILE A 58 2.00 1.44 0.84
CA ILE A 58 1.21 2.64 0.59
C ILE A 58 0.22 2.33 -0.53
N VAL A 59 -1.06 2.63 -0.31
CA VAL A 59 -2.13 2.29 -1.26
C VAL A 59 -2.60 3.50 -2.05
N HIS A 60 -2.79 3.35 -3.35
CA HIS A 60 -3.42 4.37 -4.18
C HIS A 60 -4.94 4.22 -4.16
N ILE A 61 -5.64 5.05 -3.38
CA ILE A 61 -7.07 4.86 -3.10
C ILE A 61 -7.96 5.05 -4.32
N ASP A 62 -7.57 5.90 -5.28
CA ASP A 62 -8.36 6.10 -6.49
C ASP A 62 -8.33 4.90 -7.45
N LEU A 63 -7.41 3.95 -7.23
CA LEU A 63 -7.24 2.74 -8.04
C LEU A 63 -7.77 1.49 -7.31
N VAL A 64 -8.38 1.66 -6.13
CA VAL A 64 -8.98 0.54 -5.39
C VAL A 64 -10.48 0.49 -5.64
N ASP A 65 -10.92 -0.56 -6.32
CA ASP A 65 -12.33 -0.73 -6.65
C ASP A 65 -13.19 -0.97 -5.41
N GLY A 66 -14.34 -0.30 -5.36
CA GLY A 66 -15.27 -0.37 -4.22
C GLY A 66 -14.86 0.46 -3.01
N ILE A 67 -13.71 1.14 -3.03
CA ILE A 67 -13.33 2.11 -1.99
C ILE A 67 -13.46 3.52 -2.55
N THR A 68 -14.25 4.35 -1.87
CA THR A 68 -14.34 5.78 -2.20
C THR A 68 -13.30 6.56 -1.42
N ASN A 69 -12.79 7.65 -2.00
CA ASN A 69 -11.95 8.64 -1.32
C ASN A 69 -12.73 9.56 -0.34
N ARG A 70 -13.94 9.17 0.07
CA ARG A 70 -14.66 9.83 1.17
C ARG A 70 -14.08 9.37 2.51
N GLU A 71 -14.36 10.14 3.56
CA GLU A 71 -13.91 9.86 4.92
C GLU A 71 -14.19 8.42 5.37
N VAL A 72 -15.34 7.86 4.99
CA VAL A 72 -15.70 6.46 5.31
C VAL A 72 -14.74 5.43 4.70
N GLY A 73 -14.30 5.63 3.44
CA GLY A 73 -13.35 4.73 2.79
C GLY A 73 -11.96 4.83 3.41
N ILE A 74 -11.53 6.04 3.76
CA ILE A 74 -10.28 6.26 4.49
C ILE A 74 -10.33 5.62 5.89
N LYS A 75 -11.45 5.76 6.61
CA LYS A 75 -11.68 5.11 7.91
C LYS A 75 -11.64 3.59 7.80
N TYR A 76 -12.24 3.03 6.75
CA TYR A 76 -12.17 1.60 6.47
C TYR A 76 -10.72 1.16 6.27
N LEU A 77 -9.95 1.83 5.40
CA LEU A 77 -8.54 1.50 5.16
C LEU A 77 -7.72 1.56 6.46
N LYS A 78 -7.88 2.61 7.26
CA LYS A 78 -7.17 2.76 8.53
C LYS A 78 -7.51 1.66 9.55
N LYS A 79 -8.75 1.16 9.54
CA LYS A 79 -9.24 0.19 10.51
C LYS A 79 -8.92 -1.26 10.11
N GLU A 80 -9.09 -1.58 8.83
CA GLU A 80 -9.09 -2.96 8.33
C GLU A 80 -7.78 -3.37 7.64
N THR A 81 -6.89 -2.41 7.33
CA THR A 81 -5.65 -2.68 6.61
C THR A 81 -4.40 -2.21 7.36
N TYR A 82 -3.24 -2.73 6.97
CA TYR A 82 -1.95 -2.38 7.55
C TYR A 82 -1.18 -1.31 6.77
N PHE A 83 -1.80 -0.69 5.76
CA PHE A 83 -1.18 0.37 4.98
C PHE A 83 -0.75 1.54 5.88
N LYS A 84 0.46 2.07 5.63
CA LYS A 84 1.05 3.17 6.40
C LYS A 84 0.92 4.52 5.70
N GLY A 85 0.34 4.54 4.50
CA GLY A 85 0.09 5.76 3.74
C GLY A 85 -0.96 5.53 2.65
N VAL A 86 -1.46 6.64 2.11
CA VAL A 86 -2.39 6.66 0.98
C VAL A 86 -1.88 7.63 -0.10
N ILE A 87 -2.11 7.30 -1.36
CA ILE A 87 -1.92 8.18 -2.51
C ILE A 87 -3.28 8.48 -3.09
N SER A 88 -3.53 9.76 -3.37
CA SER A 88 -4.77 10.26 -3.94
C SER A 88 -4.42 11.36 -4.94
N THR A 89 -5.13 11.39 -6.05
CA THR A 89 -5.11 12.47 -7.04
C THR A 89 -6.11 13.57 -6.71
N LYS A 90 -7.00 13.34 -5.73
CA LYS A 90 -7.84 14.40 -5.16
C LYS A 90 -7.04 15.29 -4.20
N PRO A 91 -7.23 16.63 -4.29
CA PRO A 91 -6.62 17.61 -3.39
C PRO A 91 -7.16 17.53 -1.97
#